data_AF-A0A1L5KWN7-F1
#
_entry.id   AF-A0A1L5KWN7-F1
#
_cell.length_a   1.000
_cell.length_b   1.000
_cell.length_c   1.000
_cell.angle_alpha   90.00
_cell.angle_beta   90.00
_cell.angle_gamma   90.00
#
_symmetry.space_group_name_H-M   'P 1'
#
loop_
_entity.id
_entity.type
_entity.pdbx_description
1 polymer ?
#
loop_
_entity_poly.entity_id
_entity_poly.type
_entity_poly.pdbx_seq_one_letter_code
_entity_poly.pdbx_strand_id
1 'polypeptide(L)'
;MRKLTYPANLLQAIHLNEKLGTNLDYEDFTVDQKRGLEYYLSVLTPREQCIIEHRYKNRETRKMIAQEFQITEQRVIQIINRALKKLTSDYWLLYAVQGFENRTAGLQMLIEKQEQEYCNKHHINDRTHLYYQSIENLHCSARVNHSMKNAGIQTVRELLILLQSNPTPYRIRNFGAISRQEVTEKLIEEHLLPSETTPLTLKRSMPMQDFTYFAFCRLNNSIPSNFAGSPTA
;
A
#
# COMPACT_ATOMS: atom_id res chain seq x y z
N MET A 1 -31.64 -15.71 10.80
CA MET A 1 -30.20 -15.37 10.68
C MET A 1 -29.78 -14.51 11.86
N ARG A 2 -28.71 -14.89 12.57
CA ARG A 2 -28.13 -14.10 13.67
C ARG A 2 -27.59 -12.77 13.11
N LYS A 3 -27.86 -11.65 13.77
CA LYS A 3 -27.30 -10.34 13.36
C LYS A 3 -25.82 -10.29 13.75
N LEU A 4 -24.92 -10.44 12.77
CA LEU A 4 -23.47 -10.36 12.97
C LEU A 4 -23.06 -9.08 13.72
N THR A 5 -22.09 -9.20 14.62
CA THR A 5 -21.55 -8.07 15.38
C THR A 5 -20.35 -7.45 14.68
N TYR A 6 -19.86 -6.33 15.18
CA TYR A 6 -18.62 -5.76 14.67
C TYR A 6 -17.45 -6.60 15.18
N PRO A 7 -16.48 -6.97 14.33
CA PRO A 7 -16.28 -6.52 12.94
C PRO A 7 -16.92 -7.40 11.84
N ALA A 8 -17.51 -8.54 12.20
CA ALA A 8 -18.07 -9.52 11.26
C ALA A 8 -19.08 -8.95 10.27
N ASN A 9 -19.94 -8.01 10.70
CA ASN A 9 -20.90 -7.36 9.82
C ASN A 9 -20.25 -6.47 8.74
N LEU A 10 -19.12 -5.84 9.04
CA LEU A 10 -18.34 -5.04 8.09
C LEU A 10 -17.59 -5.97 7.12
N LEU A 11 -16.95 -7.00 7.66
CA LEU A 11 -16.19 -7.99 6.88
C LEU A 11 -17.07 -8.79 5.92
N GLN A 12 -18.31 -9.08 6.33
CA GLN A 12 -19.33 -9.63 5.44
C GLN A 12 -19.73 -8.63 4.35
N ALA A 13 -19.92 -7.35 4.68
CA ALA A 13 -20.33 -6.33 3.71
C ALA A 13 -19.29 -6.06 2.61
N ILE A 14 -18.02 -6.38 2.87
CA ILE A 14 -16.93 -6.29 1.87
C ILE A 14 -16.62 -7.62 1.20
N HIS A 15 -17.32 -8.71 1.56
CA HIS A 15 -17.15 -10.05 1.01
C HIS A 15 -15.71 -10.60 1.15
N LEU A 16 -15.10 -10.45 2.33
CA LEU A 16 -13.68 -10.80 2.54
C LEU A 16 -13.35 -12.25 2.18
N ASN A 17 -14.07 -13.21 2.77
CA ASN A 17 -13.86 -14.65 2.56
C ASN A 17 -13.96 -15.03 1.07
N GLU A 18 -14.98 -14.51 0.37
CA GLU A 18 -15.17 -14.73 -1.06
C GLU A 18 -14.02 -14.15 -1.90
N LYS A 19 -13.54 -12.94 -1.55
CA LYS A 19 -12.46 -12.27 -2.26
C LYS A 19 -11.11 -12.97 -2.13
N LEU A 20 -10.82 -13.46 -0.93
CA LEU A 20 -9.52 -14.05 -0.63
C LEU A 20 -9.52 -15.58 -0.66
N GLY A 21 -10.67 -16.21 -0.97
CA GLY A 21 -10.81 -17.67 -0.94
C GLY A 21 -10.55 -18.25 0.46
N THR A 22 -10.93 -17.53 1.51
CA THR A 22 -10.70 -17.93 2.91
C THR A 22 -12.02 -18.35 3.58
N ASN A 23 -11.91 -19.07 4.70
CA ASN A 23 -13.06 -19.44 5.53
C ASN A 23 -12.84 -18.97 6.97
N LEU A 24 -12.58 -17.67 7.14
CA LEU A 24 -12.34 -17.08 8.45
C LEU A 24 -13.66 -16.96 9.22
N ASP A 25 -13.63 -17.32 10.50
CA ASP A 25 -14.66 -16.87 11.44
C ASP A 25 -14.37 -15.42 11.84
N TYR A 26 -15.24 -14.52 11.41
CA TYR A 26 -15.08 -13.09 11.67
C TYR A 26 -15.34 -12.68 13.12
N GLU A 27 -15.96 -13.54 13.93
CA GLU A 27 -16.25 -13.24 15.34
C GLU A 27 -15.06 -13.63 16.26
N ASP A 28 -14.13 -14.47 15.78
CA ASP A 28 -12.99 -14.99 16.56
C ASP A 28 -11.63 -14.51 16.04
N PHE A 29 -11.50 -13.19 15.83
CA PHE A 29 -10.22 -12.61 15.44
C PHE A 29 -9.22 -12.59 16.61
N THR A 30 -8.01 -13.09 16.33
CA THR A 30 -6.86 -12.96 17.22
C THR A 30 -6.50 -11.49 17.47
N VAL A 31 -5.69 -11.21 18.51
CA VAL A 31 -5.22 -9.86 18.81
C VAL A 31 -4.47 -9.25 17.62
N ASP A 32 -3.64 -10.04 16.94
CA ASP A 32 -2.86 -9.57 15.78
C ASP A 32 -3.76 -9.27 14.57
N GLN A 33 -4.77 -10.10 14.31
CA GLN A 33 -5.78 -9.85 13.27
C GLN A 33 -6.63 -8.61 13.56
N LYS A 34 -6.95 -8.33 14.83
CA LYS A 34 -7.64 -7.10 15.23
C LYS A 34 -6.78 -5.87 14.95
N ARG A 35 -5.47 -5.91 15.27
CA ARG A 35 -4.52 -4.84 14.89
C ARG A 35 -4.43 -4.68 13.37
N GLY A 36 -4.41 -5.81 12.65
CA GLY A 36 -4.44 -5.83 11.19
C GLY A 36 -5.69 -5.18 10.60
N LEU A 37 -6.85 -5.42 11.20
CA LEU A 37 -8.11 -4.77 10.84
C LEU A 37 -8.06 -3.26 11.09
N GLU A 38 -7.55 -2.83 12.23
CA GLU A 38 -7.39 -1.39 12.55
C GLU A 38 -6.47 -0.70 11.54
N TYR A 39 -5.33 -1.32 11.22
CA TYR A 39 -4.39 -0.83 10.20
C TYR A 39 -5.06 -0.76 8.82
N TYR A 40 -5.83 -1.78 8.46
CA TYR A 40 -6.59 -1.79 7.21
C TYR A 40 -7.63 -0.66 7.14
N LEU A 41 -8.37 -0.41 8.23
CA LEU A 41 -9.35 0.68 8.28
C LEU A 41 -8.68 2.07 8.22
N SER A 42 -7.40 2.17 8.57
CA SER A 42 -6.63 3.42 8.48
C SER A 42 -6.49 3.94 7.04
N VAL A 43 -6.77 3.11 6.02
CA VAL A 43 -6.80 3.54 4.60
C VAL A 43 -7.94 4.53 4.32
N LEU A 44 -8.97 4.53 5.16
CA LEU A 44 -10.09 5.45 5.06
C LEU A 44 -9.72 6.82 5.63
N THR A 45 -10.32 7.88 5.08
CA THR A 45 -10.21 9.23 5.68
C THR A 45 -10.90 9.27 7.05
N PRO A 46 -10.53 10.20 7.95
CA PRO A 46 -11.17 10.30 9.27
C PRO A 46 -12.70 10.37 9.21
N ARG A 47 -13.23 11.11 8.23
CA ARG A 47 -14.68 11.21 7.98
C ARG A 47 -15.31 9.88 7.55
N GLU A 48 -14.64 9.13 6.68
CA GLU A 48 -15.10 7.81 6.24
C GLU A 48 -15.05 6.80 7.40
N GLN A 49 -13.97 6.79 8.18
CA GLN A 49 -13.83 5.91 9.36
C GLN A 49 -14.96 6.14 10.35
N CYS A 50 -15.21 7.42 10.70
CA CYS A 50 -16.27 7.79 11.63
C CYS A 50 -17.64 7.31 11.15
N ILE A 51 -18.01 7.59 9.89
CA ILE A 51 -19.30 7.12 9.34
C ILE A 51 -19.40 5.58 9.28
N ILE A 52 -18.31 4.87 9.00
CA ILE A 52 -18.26 3.40 9.05
C ILE A 52 -18.43 2.90 10.49
N GLU A 53 -17.83 3.54 11.48
CA GLU A 53 -18.00 3.19 12.89
C GLU A 53 -19.46 3.35 13.35
N HIS A 54 -20.09 4.48 13.09
CA HIS A 54 -21.52 4.68 13.39
C HIS A 54 -22.40 3.61 12.73
N ARG A 55 -22.11 3.29 11.46
CA ARG A 55 -22.92 2.34 10.71
C ARG A 55 -22.75 0.89 11.19
N TYR A 56 -21.53 0.44 11.42
CA TYR A 56 -21.22 -0.98 11.64
C TYR A 56 -20.97 -1.32 13.11
N LYS A 57 -20.34 -0.44 13.88
CA LYS A 57 -20.10 -0.63 15.31
C LYS A 57 -21.31 -0.19 16.14
N ASN A 58 -21.82 1.02 15.93
CA ASN A 58 -22.95 1.56 16.69
C ASN A 58 -24.32 1.10 16.14
N ARG A 59 -24.34 0.52 14.94
CA ARG A 59 -25.54 0.00 14.24
C ARG A 59 -26.59 1.07 13.93
N GLU A 60 -26.17 2.31 13.78
CA GLU A 60 -27.07 3.40 13.47
C GLU A 60 -27.64 3.27 12.05
N THR A 61 -28.86 3.78 11.88
CA THR A 61 -29.46 3.88 10.55
C THR A 61 -28.83 5.04 9.79
N ARG A 62 -28.85 4.99 8.45
CA ARG A 62 -28.31 6.08 7.62
C ARG A 62 -29.01 7.42 7.90
N LYS A 63 -30.29 7.38 8.28
CA LYS A 63 -31.07 8.54 8.70
C LYS A 63 -30.54 9.15 10.01
N MET A 64 -30.18 8.33 11.00
CA MET A 64 -29.58 8.82 12.25
C MET A 64 -28.22 9.46 11.99
N ILE A 65 -27.36 8.80 11.21
CA ILE A 65 -26.05 9.33 10.80
C ILE A 65 -26.24 10.64 10.02
N ALA A 66 -27.21 10.72 9.12
CA ALA A 66 -27.51 11.93 8.36
C ALA A 66 -27.88 13.12 9.29
N GLN A 67 -28.69 12.86 10.32
CA GLN A 67 -29.06 13.86 11.31
C GLN A 67 -27.86 14.31 12.15
N GLU A 68 -27.07 13.37 12.67
CA GLU A 68 -25.91 13.68 13.51
C GLU A 68 -24.84 14.49 12.77
N PHE A 69 -24.50 14.08 11.55
CA PHE A 69 -23.48 14.75 10.74
C PHE A 69 -24.02 15.93 9.91
N GLN A 70 -25.30 16.27 10.08
CA GLN A 70 -26.00 17.35 9.35
C GLN A 70 -25.81 17.26 7.83
N ILE A 71 -25.94 16.05 7.28
CA ILE A 71 -25.84 15.77 5.83
C ILE A 71 -27.05 14.98 5.35
N THR A 72 -27.27 14.92 4.04
CA THR A 72 -28.36 14.11 3.49
C THR A 72 -28.06 12.61 3.63
N GLU A 73 -29.11 11.79 3.74
CA GLU A 73 -28.97 10.33 3.74
C GLU A 73 -28.26 9.83 2.45
N GLN A 74 -28.54 10.46 1.31
CA GLN A 74 -27.86 10.15 0.05
C GLN A 74 -26.35 10.40 0.16
N ARG A 75 -25.93 11.45 0.87
CA ARG A 75 -24.51 11.72 1.08
C ARG A 75 -23.86 10.67 1.98
N VAL A 76 -24.56 10.19 3.01
CA VAL A 76 -24.11 9.07 3.86
C VAL A 76 -23.89 7.82 3.01
N ILE A 77 -24.85 7.46 2.13
CA ILE A 77 -24.74 6.31 1.22
C ILE A 77 -23.50 6.43 0.34
N GLN A 78 -23.27 7.60 -0.27
CA GLN A 78 -22.09 7.83 -1.11
C GLN A 78 -20.78 7.63 -0.35
N ILE A 79 -20.70 8.12 0.88
CA ILE A 79 -19.50 7.98 1.72
C ILE A 79 -19.27 6.52 2.08
N ILE A 80 -20.30 5.80 2.53
CA ILE A 80 -20.21 4.36 2.85
C ILE A 80 -19.76 3.58 1.62
N ASN A 81 -20.40 3.76 0.47
CA ASN A 81 -20.06 3.03 -0.75
C ASN A 81 -18.61 3.32 -1.20
N ARG A 82 -18.16 4.57 -1.07
CA ARG A 82 -16.78 4.94 -1.36
C ARG A 82 -15.80 4.26 -0.39
N ALA A 83 -16.12 4.25 0.90
CA ALA A 83 -15.31 3.60 1.93
C ALA A 83 -15.21 2.09 1.68
N LEU A 84 -16.35 1.40 1.52
CA LEU A 84 -16.39 -0.03 1.20
C LEU A 84 -15.60 -0.34 -0.07
N LYS A 85 -15.69 0.51 -1.11
CA LYS A 85 -14.89 0.36 -2.33
C LYS A 85 -13.38 0.47 -2.06
N LYS A 86 -12.92 1.40 -1.22
CA LYS A 86 -11.49 1.49 -0.82
C LYS A 86 -11.05 0.24 -0.05
N LEU A 87 -11.93 -0.24 0.81
CA LEU A 87 -11.75 -1.45 1.59
C LEU A 87 -11.65 -2.71 0.71
N THR A 88 -12.10 -2.69 -0.55
CA THR A 88 -11.96 -3.87 -1.44
C THR A 88 -10.54 -4.21 -1.92
N SER A 89 -9.49 -3.50 -1.47
CA SER A 89 -8.10 -3.78 -1.87
C SER A 89 -7.55 -5.02 -1.18
N ASP A 90 -7.20 -6.04 -1.97
CA ASP A 90 -6.74 -7.34 -1.49
C ASP A 90 -5.46 -7.23 -0.65
N TYR A 91 -4.53 -6.33 -1.00
CA TYR A 91 -3.29 -6.11 -0.25
C TYR A 91 -3.52 -5.63 1.18
N TRP A 92 -4.50 -4.73 1.38
CA TRP A 92 -4.81 -4.25 2.71
C TRP A 92 -5.60 -5.29 3.52
N LEU A 93 -6.47 -6.05 2.86
CA LEU A 93 -7.25 -7.12 3.49
C LEU A 93 -6.35 -8.20 4.11
N LEU A 94 -5.20 -8.50 3.48
CA LEU A 94 -4.26 -9.48 4.00
C LEU A 94 -3.73 -9.13 5.40
N TYR A 95 -3.65 -7.85 5.78
CA TYR A 95 -3.28 -7.47 7.16
C TYR A 95 -4.33 -7.91 8.17
N ALA A 96 -5.63 -7.77 7.84
CA ALA A 96 -6.71 -8.24 8.71
C ALA A 96 -6.75 -9.78 8.82
N VAL A 97 -6.43 -10.48 7.73
CA VAL A 97 -6.45 -11.96 7.68
C VAL A 97 -5.24 -12.59 8.35
N GLN A 98 -4.05 -12.13 7.99
CA GLN A 98 -2.78 -12.74 8.42
C GLN A 98 -2.32 -12.22 9.78
N GLY A 99 -2.89 -11.11 10.26
CA GLY A 99 -2.40 -10.36 11.40
C GLY A 99 -1.38 -9.30 10.99
N PHE A 100 -1.34 -8.19 11.73
CA PHE A 100 -0.46 -7.06 11.41
C PHE A 100 1.02 -7.43 11.58
N GLU A 101 1.40 -7.92 12.75
CA GLU A 101 2.78 -8.26 13.10
C GLU A 101 3.29 -9.39 12.23
N ASN A 102 2.51 -10.47 12.11
CA ASN A 102 2.89 -11.61 11.29
C ASN A 102 3.11 -11.22 9.82
N ARG A 103 2.20 -10.43 9.24
CA ARG A 103 2.32 -9.97 7.85
C ARG A 103 3.50 -9.01 7.67
N THR A 104 3.67 -8.05 8.57
CA THR A 104 4.78 -7.09 8.50
C THR A 104 6.13 -7.80 8.63
N ALA A 105 6.27 -8.76 9.55
CA ALA A 105 7.49 -9.56 9.68
C ALA A 105 7.76 -10.39 8.42
N GLY A 106 6.73 -11.07 7.89
CA GLY A 106 6.85 -11.85 6.66
C GLY A 106 7.26 -10.99 5.45
N LEU A 107 6.62 -9.83 5.26
CA LEU A 107 6.98 -8.87 4.20
C LEU A 107 8.40 -8.34 4.39
N GLN A 108 8.81 -8.01 5.61
CA GLN A 108 10.16 -7.52 5.88
C GLN A 108 11.23 -8.53 5.44
N MET A 109 11.06 -9.81 5.80
CA MET A 109 11.99 -10.87 5.38
C MET A 109 12.06 -11.01 3.84
N LEU A 110 10.93 -10.87 3.16
CA LEU A 110 10.87 -10.98 1.69
C LEU A 110 11.51 -9.77 1.02
N ILE A 111 11.29 -8.56 1.56
CA ILE A 111 11.94 -7.34 1.11
C ILE A 111 13.45 -7.49 1.26
N GLU A 112 13.94 -7.90 2.43
CA GLU A 112 15.37 -8.10 2.66
C GLU A 112 15.97 -9.11 1.69
N LYS A 113 15.28 -10.24 1.45
CA LYS A 113 15.74 -11.24 0.48
C LYS A 113 15.81 -10.68 -0.94
N GLN A 114 14.76 -10.01 -1.41
CA GLN A 114 14.71 -9.46 -2.77
C GLN A 114 15.68 -8.28 -2.93
N GLU A 115 15.85 -7.46 -1.90
CA GLU A 115 16.83 -6.37 -1.89
C GLU A 115 18.25 -6.92 -1.93
N GLN A 116 18.57 -7.98 -1.18
CA GLN A 116 19.87 -8.62 -1.25
C GLN A 116 20.16 -9.18 -2.65
N GLU A 117 19.18 -9.80 -3.28
CA GLU A 117 19.29 -10.29 -4.66
C GLU A 117 19.55 -9.14 -5.65
N TYR A 118 18.81 -8.03 -5.51
CA TYR A 118 19.03 -6.82 -6.29
C TYR A 118 20.44 -6.27 -6.07
N CYS A 119 20.88 -6.13 -4.82
CA CYS A 119 22.21 -5.63 -4.49
C CYS A 119 23.33 -6.51 -5.07
N ASN A 120 23.18 -7.83 -4.99
CA ASN A 120 24.14 -8.77 -5.58
C ASN A 120 24.24 -8.61 -7.10
N LYS A 121 23.10 -8.46 -7.79
CA LYS A 121 23.02 -8.27 -9.24
C LYS A 121 23.65 -6.96 -9.71
N HIS A 122 23.55 -5.92 -8.88
CA HIS A 122 24.08 -4.58 -9.16
C HIS A 122 25.42 -4.29 -8.49
N HIS A 123 26.09 -5.31 -7.92
CA HIS A 123 27.39 -5.20 -7.24
C HIS A 123 27.43 -4.13 -6.13
N ILE A 124 26.33 -3.99 -5.40
CA ILE A 124 26.19 -3.08 -4.26
C ILE A 124 26.76 -3.78 -3.02
N ASN A 125 28.02 -3.50 -2.70
CA ASN A 125 28.79 -4.31 -1.76
C ASN A 125 28.81 -3.77 -0.32
N ASP A 126 28.53 -2.48 -0.12
CA ASP A 126 28.58 -1.87 1.21
C ASP A 126 27.75 -0.56 1.28
N ARG A 127 27.68 0.01 2.49
CA ARG A 127 26.87 1.22 2.77
C ARG A 127 27.41 2.52 2.17
N THR A 128 28.63 2.55 1.66
CA THR A 128 29.19 3.71 0.95
C THR A 128 28.67 3.83 -0.48
N HIS A 129 28.12 2.75 -1.04
CA HIS A 129 27.52 2.74 -2.37
C HIS A 129 26.37 3.75 -2.50
N LEU A 130 26.28 4.45 -3.64
CA LEU A 130 25.29 5.51 -3.94
C LEU A 130 23.85 5.10 -3.59
N TYR A 131 23.51 3.84 -3.82
CA TYR A 131 22.21 3.25 -3.45
C TYR A 131 21.75 3.56 -2.01
N TYR A 132 22.66 3.52 -1.03
CA TYR A 132 22.37 3.80 0.38
C TYR A 132 22.57 5.28 0.75
N GLN A 133 23.07 6.10 -0.16
CA GLN A 133 23.40 7.49 0.08
C GLN A 133 22.20 8.41 -0.13
N SER A 134 22.40 9.67 0.27
CA SER A 134 21.44 10.76 0.05
C SER A 134 21.11 10.92 -1.43
N ILE A 135 19.84 11.23 -1.74
CA ILE A 135 19.39 11.61 -3.09
C ILE A 135 20.19 12.79 -3.67
N GLU A 136 20.78 13.65 -2.83
CA GLU A 136 21.60 14.78 -3.28
C GLU A 136 22.86 14.33 -4.02
N ASN A 137 23.35 13.11 -3.73
CA ASN A 137 24.52 12.51 -4.39
C ASN A 137 24.19 11.95 -5.79
N LEU A 138 22.92 11.88 -6.18
CA LEU A 138 22.52 11.55 -7.55
C LEU A 138 22.74 12.73 -8.52
N HIS A 139 23.10 13.91 -7.98
CA HIS A 139 23.41 15.13 -8.75
C HIS A 139 22.30 15.56 -9.74
N CYS A 140 21.04 15.31 -9.38
CA CYS A 140 19.89 15.87 -10.10
C CYS A 140 19.81 17.39 -9.91
N SER A 141 18.98 18.03 -10.74
CA SER A 141 18.68 19.44 -10.69
C SER A 141 18.09 19.85 -9.34
N ALA A 142 18.34 21.11 -8.94
CA ALA A 142 17.84 21.65 -7.68
C ALA A 142 16.31 21.53 -7.54
N ARG A 143 15.57 21.64 -8.66
CA ARG A 143 14.11 21.43 -8.69
C ARG A 143 13.75 20.00 -8.28
N VAL A 144 14.44 19.00 -8.82
CA VAL A 144 14.20 17.59 -8.53
C VAL A 144 14.56 17.28 -7.08
N ASN A 145 15.74 17.67 -6.62
CA ASN A 145 16.17 17.48 -5.23
C ASN A 145 15.20 18.11 -4.23
N HIS A 146 14.77 19.35 -4.48
CA HIS A 146 13.81 20.02 -3.61
C HIS A 146 12.45 19.33 -3.58
N SER A 147 11.98 18.82 -4.72
CA SER A 147 10.71 18.09 -4.82
C SER A 147 10.74 16.78 -4.03
N MET A 148 11.85 16.04 -4.10
CA MET A 148 12.04 14.77 -3.40
C MET A 148 12.21 14.98 -1.89
N LYS A 149 13.03 15.96 -1.48
CA LYS A 149 13.25 16.32 -0.07
C LYS A 149 11.95 16.75 0.63
N ASN A 150 11.13 17.57 -0.06
CA ASN A 150 9.82 17.98 0.46
C ASN A 150 8.82 16.82 0.56
N ALA A 151 9.02 15.75 -0.20
CA ALA A 151 8.24 14.52 -0.09
C ALA A 151 8.80 13.54 0.95
N GLY A 152 9.87 13.90 1.67
CA GLY A 152 10.50 13.06 2.68
C GLY A 152 11.34 11.92 2.11
N ILE A 153 11.67 11.94 0.83
CA ILE A 153 12.55 10.95 0.19
C ILE A 153 13.99 11.37 0.51
N GLN A 154 14.74 10.51 1.18
CA GLN A 154 16.07 10.82 1.69
C GLN A 154 17.15 10.07 0.91
N THR A 155 16.89 8.82 0.51
CA THR A 155 17.91 7.95 -0.08
C THR A 155 17.62 7.58 -1.53
N VAL A 156 18.68 7.24 -2.27
CA VAL A 156 18.57 6.73 -3.65
C VAL A 156 17.74 5.44 -3.70
N ARG A 157 17.92 4.54 -2.71
CA ARG A 157 17.08 3.34 -2.52
C ARG A 157 15.58 3.66 -2.49
N GLU A 158 15.16 4.61 -1.66
CA GLU A 158 13.75 5.00 -1.56
C GLU A 158 13.22 5.53 -2.90
N LEU A 159 14.00 6.39 -3.56
CA LEU A 159 13.65 6.93 -4.87
C LEU A 159 13.49 5.83 -5.93
N LEU A 160 14.43 4.89 -5.97
CA LEU A 160 14.41 3.74 -6.88
C LEU A 160 13.13 2.92 -6.73
N ILE A 161 12.75 2.62 -5.48
CA ILE A 161 11.52 1.88 -5.15
C ILE A 161 10.29 2.63 -5.69
N LEU A 162 10.21 3.95 -5.45
CA LEU A 162 9.05 4.76 -5.86
C LEU A 162 8.89 4.89 -7.37
N LEU A 163 10.00 4.89 -8.11
CA LEU A 163 9.97 4.95 -9.57
C LEU A 163 9.41 3.68 -10.20
N GLN A 164 9.34 2.57 -9.47
CA GLN A 164 8.76 1.32 -9.97
C GLN A 164 7.26 1.41 -10.26
N SER A 165 6.56 2.50 -9.90
CA SER A 165 5.21 2.78 -10.36
C SER A 165 5.04 4.14 -11.02
N ASN A 166 4.03 4.26 -11.88
CA ASN A 166 3.53 5.51 -12.43
C ASN A 166 1.98 5.53 -12.40
N PRO A 167 1.34 6.45 -11.66
CA PRO A 167 1.97 7.43 -10.75
C PRO A 167 2.68 6.74 -9.58
N THR A 168 3.55 7.49 -8.89
CA THR A 168 4.13 7.07 -7.60
C THR A 168 3.02 6.71 -6.59
N PRO A 169 3.26 5.81 -5.62
CA PRO A 169 2.22 5.39 -4.67
C PRO A 169 1.66 6.54 -3.83
N TYR A 170 2.41 7.64 -3.70
CA TYR A 170 1.95 8.90 -3.15
C TYR A 170 2.35 10.06 -4.05
N ARG A 171 1.57 11.15 -3.99
CA ARG A 171 1.79 12.33 -4.83
C ARG A 171 3.01 13.12 -4.36
N ILE A 172 4.03 13.19 -5.21
CA ILE A 172 5.18 14.07 -5.00
C ILE A 172 4.88 15.41 -5.68
N ARG A 173 4.86 16.50 -4.90
CA ARG A 173 4.60 17.85 -5.44
C ARG A 173 5.73 18.26 -6.37
N ASN A 174 5.39 18.85 -7.52
CA ASN A 174 6.34 19.36 -8.52
C ASN A 174 7.26 18.30 -9.16
N PHE A 175 6.94 17.01 -9.01
CA PHE A 175 7.66 15.90 -9.66
C PHE A 175 6.85 15.38 -10.84
N GLY A 176 7.09 15.97 -12.02
CA GLY A 176 6.40 15.64 -13.27
C GLY A 176 7.19 14.66 -14.15
N ALA A 177 6.73 14.49 -15.40
CA ALA A 177 7.36 13.60 -16.38
C ALA A 177 8.85 13.94 -16.63
N ILE A 178 9.18 15.25 -16.75
CA ILE A 178 10.55 15.72 -16.96
C ILE A 178 11.45 15.36 -15.76
N SER A 179 10.99 15.64 -14.54
CA SER A 179 11.72 15.29 -13.31
C SER A 179 11.93 13.78 -13.17
N ARG A 180 10.91 12.99 -13.53
CA ARG A 180 11.02 11.54 -13.55
C ARG A 180 12.04 11.06 -14.57
N GLN A 181 12.01 11.60 -15.79
CA GLN A 181 12.95 11.24 -16.85
C GLN A 181 14.39 11.54 -16.42
N GLU A 182 14.65 12.74 -15.88
CA GLU A 182 15.97 13.13 -15.37
C GLU A 182 16.50 12.14 -14.32
N VAL A 183 15.68 11.76 -13.34
CA VAL A 183 16.08 10.77 -12.33
C VAL A 183 16.32 9.40 -12.95
N THR A 184 15.45 8.95 -13.86
CA THR A 184 15.61 7.66 -14.53
C THR A 184 16.93 7.61 -15.31
N GLU A 185 17.25 8.66 -16.07
CA GLU A 185 18.52 8.77 -16.80
C GLU A 185 19.71 8.67 -15.84
N LYS A 186 19.69 9.41 -14.72
CA LYS A 186 20.75 9.33 -13.70
C LYS A 186 20.89 7.94 -13.09
N LEU A 187 19.80 7.26 -12.79
CA LEU A 187 19.84 5.90 -12.24
C LEU A 187 20.34 4.87 -13.27
N ILE A 188 20.13 5.09 -14.57
CA ILE A 188 20.69 4.25 -15.64
C ILE A 188 22.21 4.50 -15.76
N GLU A 189 22.63 5.77 -15.73
CA GLU A 189 24.06 6.16 -15.73
C GLU A 189 24.82 5.50 -14.57
N GLU A 190 24.19 5.44 -13.39
CA GLU A 190 24.75 4.82 -12.18
C GLU A 190 24.52 3.30 -12.12
N HIS A 191 24.07 2.68 -13.21
CA HIS A 191 23.80 1.24 -13.32
C HIS A 191 22.82 0.67 -12.27
N LEU A 192 21.94 1.50 -11.70
CA LEU A 192 20.91 1.10 -10.74
C LEU A 192 19.58 0.74 -11.41
N LEU A 193 19.34 1.20 -12.64
CA LEU A 193 18.19 0.82 -13.44
C LEU A 193 18.62 0.22 -14.80
N PRO A 194 17.89 -0.79 -15.31
CA PRO A 194 18.00 -1.19 -16.70
C PRO A 194 17.52 -0.07 -17.63
N SER A 195 18.17 0.04 -18.79
CA SER A 195 17.84 1.01 -19.85
C SER A 195 16.40 0.91 -20.36
N GLU A 196 15.80 -0.29 -20.27
CA GLU A 196 14.41 -0.55 -20.63
C GLU A 196 13.59 -0.93 -19.38
N THR A 197 12.99 0.07 -18.72
CA THR A 197 12.06 -0.16 -17.61
C THR A 197 10.74 0.59 -17.79
N THR A 198 9.65 -0.14 -17.99
CA THR A 198 8.29 0.45 -18.10
C THR A 198 7.57 0.45 -16.74
N PRO A 199 7.43 1.56 -16.00
CA PRO A 199 6.93 1.57 -14.63
C PRO A 199 5.54 0.95 -14.47
N LEU A 200 5.24 0.38 -13.28
CA LEU A 200 3.94 -0.24 -12.99
C LEU A 200 2.83 0.82 -12.98
N THR A 201 1.75 0.57 -13.70
CA THR A 201 0.51 1.30 -13.44
C THR A 201 -0.19 0.67 -12.23
N LEU A 202 -0.01 1.28 -11.05
CA LEU A 202 -0.72 0.83 -9.85
C LEU A 202 -2.22 1.11 -10.00
N LYS A 203 -3.01 0.04 -10.09
CA LYS A 203 -4.48 0.12 -10.25
C LYS A 203 -5.22 0.43 -8.96
N ARG A 204 -4.60 0.20 -7.80
CA ARG A 204 -5.22 0.33 -6.46
C ARG A 204 -4.19 0.81 -5.44
N SER A 205 -4.68 1.45 -4.38
CA SER A 205 -3.87 1.78 -3.20
C SER A 205 -3.32 0.50 -2.56
N MET A 206 -2.04 0.51 -2.23
CA MET A 206 -1.28 -0.60 -1.68
C MET A 206 -0.47 -0.09 -0.47
N PRO A 207 -0.35 -0.87 0.61
CA PRO A 207 0.55 -0.56 1.72
C PRO A 207 2.00 -0.38 1.26
N MET A 208 2.77 0.47 1.93
CA MET A 208 4.14 0.76 1.49
C MET A 208 5.03 -0.49 1.50
N GLN A 209 4.92 -1.36 2.50
CA GLN A 209 5.74 -2.58 2.57
C GLN A 209 5.44 -3.55 1.42
N ASP A 210 4.17 -3.76 1.11
CA ASP A 210 3.77 -4.49 -0.10
C ASP A 210 4.37 -3.85 -1.35
N PHE A 211 4.25 -2.54 -1.49
CA PHE A 211 4.79 -1.84 -2.65
C PHE A 211 6.30 -2.02 -2.78
N THR A 212 7.05 -1.89 -1.68
CA THR A 212 8.49 -2.12 -1.64
C THR A 212 8.85 -3.55 -2.06
N TYR A 213 8.14 -4.56 -1.55
CA TYR A 213 8.35 -5.95 -1.96
C TYR A 213 8.12 -6.15 -3.47
N PHE A 214 7.02 -5.64 -4.00
CA PHE A 214 6.70 -5.73 -5.43
C PHE A 214 7.71 -4.95 -6.30
N ALA A 215 8.17 -3.80 -5.83
CA ALA A 215 9.18 -2.99 -6.50
C ALA A 215 10.50 -3.78 -6.65
N PHE A 216 10.96 -4.44 -5.60
CA PHE A 216 12.17 -5.28 -5.70
C PHE A 216 11.98 -6.53 -6.54
N CYS A 217 10.83 -7.23 -6.42
CA CYS A 217 10.54 -8.37 -7.29
C CYS A 217 10.68 -7.99 -8.76
N ARG A 218 10.12 -6.84 -9.12
CA ARG A 218 10.20 -6.29 -10.46
C ARG A 218 11.62 -5.93 -10.88
N LEU A 219 12.40 -5.27 -10.03
CA LEU A 219 13.81 -4.95 -10.30
C LEU A 219 14.64 -6.22 -10.56
N ASN A 220 14.27 -7.32 -9.90
CA ASN A 220 14.87 -8.63 -10.09
C ASN A 220 14.27 -9.44 -11.25
N ASN A 221 13.23 -8.95 -11.92
CA ASN A 221 12.41 -9.71 -12.87
C ASN A 221 11.83 -11.02 -12.27
N SER A 222 11.55 -11.04 -10.97
CA SER A 222 10.93 -12.15 -10.28
C SER A 222 9.41 -11.94 -10.16
N ILE A 223 8.67 -13.04 -10.18
CA ILE A 223 7.22 -13.02 -9.96
C ILE A 223 6.99 -12.88 -8.46
N PRO A 224 6.26 -11.83 -8.00
CA PRO A 224 5.88 -11.72 -6.61
C PRO A 224 5.09 -12.97 -6.25
N SER A 225 5.52 -13.69 -5.21
CA SER A 225 4.72 -14.79 -4.68
C SER A 225 3.30 -14.28 -4.39
N ASN A 226 2.30 -14.88 -5.02
CA ASN A 226 0.90 -14.56 -4.75
C ASN A 226 0.64 -14.83 -3.26
N PHE A 227 0.56 -13.77 -2.45
CA PHE A 227 0.11 -13.87 -1.06
C PHE A 227 -1.41 -14.03 -0.95
N ALA A 228 -2.12 -13.99 -2.08
CA ALA A 228 -3.46 -14.51 -2.18
C ALA A 228 -3.36 -16.00 -2.48
N GLY A 229 -3.98 -16.83 -1.64
CA GLY A 229 -4.48 -18.11 -2.11
C GLY A 229 -5.29 -17.86 -3.38
N SER A 230 -4.70 -18.16 -4.53
CA SER A 230 -5.49 -18.56 -5.67
C SER A 230 -5.85 -20.01 -5.35
N PRO A 231 -7.13 -20.34 -5.13
CA PRO A 231 -7.54 -21.70 -5.38
C PRO A 231 -7.18 -21.96 -6.83
N THR A 232 -6.44 -23.02 -7.06
CA THR A 232 -6.45 -23.74 -8.33
C THR A 232 -7.79 -23.57 -9.05
N ALA A 233 -7.75 -22.98 -10.23
CA ALA A 233 -8.65 -23.32 -11.32
C ALA A 233 -7.75 -23.65 -12.52
#